data_AF-A0AAW9JRJ8-F1
#
_entry.id   AF-A0AAW9JRJ8-F1
#
_cell.length_a   1.000
_cell.length_b   1.000
_cell.length_c   1.000
_cell.angle_alpha   90.00
_cell.angle_beta   90.00
_cell.angle_gamma   90.00
#
_symmetry.space_group_name_H-M   'P 1'
#
loop_
_entity.id
_entity.type
_entity.pdbx_description
1 polymer ?
#
loop_
_entity_poly.entity_id
_entity_poly.type
_entity_poly.pdbx_seq_one_letter_code
_entity_poly.pdbx_strand_id
1 'polypeptide(L)'
;MNQGYVRDLSKEDQIELQTISDLIFVETIVNGFYELKTIQVPLPADIPLGRIYTREKIGDLLLNENHFSILIETNDDKYLYQSSTVKIPSYVLRDRD
;
A
#
# COMPACT_ATOMS: atom_id res chain seq x y z
N MET A 1 7.20 3.46 7.09
CA MET A 1 6.05 4.00 6.34
C MET A 1 6.16 5.52 6.32
N ASN A 2 6.15 6.10 5.13
CA ASN A 2 6.07 7.54 4.90
C ASN A 2 4.61 7.89 4.57
N GLN A 3 4.13 9.03 5.05
CA GLN A 3 2.77 9.51 4.77
C GLN A 3 2.79 11.03 4.54
N GLY A 4 1.87 11.52 3.72
CA GLY A 4 1.77 12.95 3.41
C GLY A 4 0.54 13.27 2.57
N TYR A 5 0.44 14.51 2.11
CA TYR A 5 -0.56 14.90 1.12
C TYR A 5 0.06 14.96 -0.27
N VAL A 6 -0.65 14.44 -1.26
CA VAL A 6 -0.25 14.45 -2.68
C VAL A 6 -0.04 15.89 -3.17
N ARG A 7 -0.86 16.83 -2.70
CA ARG A 7 -0.75 18.26 -3.05
C ARG A 7 0.55 18.92 -2.58
N ASP A 8 1.23 18.33 -1.60
CA ASP A 8 2.50 18.84 -1.06
C ASP A 8 3.71 18.33 -1.87
N LEU A 9 3.48 17.38 -2.78
CA LEU A 9 4.49 16.81 -3.67
C LEU A 9 4.52 17.53 -5.02
N SER A 10 5.71 17.74 -5.56
CA SER A 10 5.82 18.15 -6.96
C SER A 10 5.35 17.03 -7.89
N LYS A 11 5.03 17.36 -9.14
CA LYS A 11 4.66 16.34 -10.14
C LYS A 11 5.78 15.32 -10.37
N GLU A 12 7.04 15.77 -10.28
CA GLU A 12 8.21 14.91 -10.43
C GLU A 12 8.29 13.90 -9.27
N ASP A 13 8.08 14.36 -8.02
CA ASP A 13 8.08 13.49 -6.84
C ASP A 13 6.93 12.47 -6.88
N GLN A 14 5.76 12.87 -7.38
CA GLN A 14 4.62 11.95 -7.55
C GLN A 14 4.94 10.85 -8.55
N ILE A 15 5.54 11.20 -9.70
CA ILE A 15 5.96 10.24 -10.73
C ILE A 15 7.04 9.31 -10.18
N GLU A 16 8.02 9.86 -9.45
CA GLU A 16 9.06 9.07 -8.82
C GLU A 16 8.46 8.05 -7.84
N LEU A 17 7.59 8.49 -6.93
CA LEU A 17 6.90 7.63 -5.97
C LEU A 17 6.13 6.49 -6.66
N GLN A 18 5.39 6.80 -7.73
CA GLN A 18 4.67 5.78 -8.50
C GLN A 18 5.62 4.82 -9.23
N THR A 19 6.77 5.31 -9.71
CA THR A 19 7.77 4.50 -10.42
C THR A 19 8.52 3.55 -9.50
N ILE A 20 8.77 3.94 -8.25
CA ILE A 20 9.47 3.09 -7.26
C ILE A 20 8.53 2.14 -6.50
N SER A 21 7.24 2.13 -6.84
CA SER A 21 6.22 1.31 -6.15
C SER A 21 5.90 0.05 -6.92
N ASP A 22 6.06 -1.10 -6.26
CA ASP A 22 5.72 -2.41 -6.82
C ASP A 22 4.20 -2.54 -7.02
N LEU A 23 3.44 -2.06 -6.03
CA LEU A 23 1.98 -2.11 -5.99
C LEU A 23 1.41 -0.72 -5.68
N ILE A 24 0.41 -0.31 -6.46
CA ILE A 24 -0.29 0.97 -6.25
C ILE A 24 -1.77 0.70 -6.00
N PHE A 25 -2.25 1.10 -4.82
CA PHE A 25 -3.64 1.02 -4.41
C PHE A 25 -4.26 2.41 -4.36
N VAL A 26 -5.47 2.56 -4.90
CA VAL A 26 -6.24 3.81 -4.85
C VAL A 26 -7.55 3.56 -4.13
N GLU A 27 -7.85 4.34 -3.10
CA GLU A 27 -9.12 4.22 -2.36
C GLU A 27 -10.30 4.43 -3.31
N THR A 28 -11.28 3.55 -3.25
CA THR A 28 -12.49 3.64 -4.05
C THR A 28 -13.44 4.69 -3.45
N ILE A 29 -14.54 5.00 -4.13
CA ILE A 29 -15.62 5.85 -3.57
C ILE A 29 -16.19 5.32 -2.24
N VAL A 30 -16.01 4.03 -1.96
CA VAL A 30 -16.37 3.42 -0.68
C VAL A 30 -15.13 3.39 0.21
N ASN A 31 -15.16 4.18 1.29
CA ASN A 31 -14.05 4.29 2.23
C ASN A 31 -13.62 2.94 2.79
N GLY A 32 -12.31 2.72 2.88
CA GLY A 32 -11.72 1.47 3.38
C GLY A 32 -11.64 0.33 2.36
N PHE A 33 -12.06 0.56 1.10
CA PHE A 33 -11.83 -0.31 -0.03
C PHE A 33 -10.90 0.36 -1.03
N TYR A 34 -9.97 -0.39 -1.59
CA TYR A 34 -8.93 0.14 -2.47
C TYR A 34 -8.81 -0.71 -3.72
N GLU A 35 -8.74 -0.05 -4.87
CA GLU A 35 -8.50 -0.68 -6.16
C GLU A 35 -7.00 -0.82 -6.40
N LEU A 36 -6.55 -2.01 -6.80
CA LEU A 36 -5.18 -2.24 -7.24
C LEU A 36 -5.05 -1.74 -8.70
N LYS A 37 -4.38 -0.61 -8.89
CA LYS A 37 -4.22 0.03 -10.20
C LYS A 37 -3.01 -0.48 -10.98
N THR A 38 -1.91 -0.70 -10.28
CA THR A 38 -0.62 -1.01 -10.90
C THR A 38 0.07 -2.15 -10.17
N ILE A 39 0.63 -3.06 -10.97
CA ILE A 39 1.49 -4.16 -10.53
C ILE A 39 2.74 -4.10 -11.41
N GLN A 40 3.89 -3.78 -10.80
CA GLN A 40 5.17 -3.68 -11.53
C GLN A 40 6.06 -4.93 -11.34
N VAL A 41 5.70 -5.80 -10.39
CA VAL A 41 6.45 -7.02 -10.05
C VAL A 41 5.58 -8.27 -10.19
N PRO A 42 6.17 -9.46 -10.40
CA PRO A 42 5.42 -10.71 -10.34
C PRO A 42 4.82 -10.91 -8.94
N LEU A 43 3.50 -11.13 -8.88
CA LEU A 43 2.84 -11.49 -7.63
C LEU A 43 3.03 -12.98 -7.33
N PRO A 44 3.44 -13.34 -6.09
CA PRO A 44 3.41 -14.70 -5.57
C PRO A 44 2.03 -15.36 -5.70
N ALA A 45 2.01 -16.69 -5.83
CA ALA A 45 0.78 -17.45 -6.09
C ALA A 45 -0.23 -17.42 -4.93
N ASP A 46 0.23 -17.14 -3.71
CA ASP A 46 -0.57 -17.01 -2.50
C ASP A 46 -1.20 -15.62 -2.33
N ILE A 47 -0.78 -14.63 -3.14
CA ILE A 47 -1.39 -13.30 -3.13
C ILE A 47 -2.61 -13.32 -4.05
N PRO A 48 -3.82 -13.12 -3.51
CA PRO A 48 -5.01 -13.17 -4.33
C PRO A 48 -4.97 -12.07 -5.38
N LEU A 49 -5.20 -12.45 -6.63
CA LEU A 49 -5.43 -11.53 -7.74
C LEU A 49 -6.82 -10.92 -7.57
N GLY A 50 -6.87 -9.78 -6.88
CA GLY A 50 -8.08 -8.98 -6.68
C GLY A 50 -7.97 -7.68 -7.46
N ARG A 51 -9.13 -7.14 -7.88
CA ARG A 51 -9.19 -5.74 -8.33
C ARG A 51 -9.41 -4.78 -7.19
N ILE A 52 -10.14 -5.21 -6.16
CA ILE A 52 -10.51 -4.40 -4.99
C ILE A 52 -10.13 -5.16 -3.72
N TYR A 53 -9.49 -4.46 -2.79
CA TYR A 53 -8.98 -4.95 -1.53
C TYR A 53 -9.59 -4.18 -0.37
N THR A 54 -9.88 -4.87 0.73
CA THR A 54 -10.22 -4.23 2.00
C THR A 54 -8.95 -3.69 2.67
N ARG A 55 -9.12 -2.74 3.59
CA ARG A 55 -8.03 -2.27 4.46
C ARG A 55 -7.27 -3.40 5.15
N GLU A 56 -7.99 -4.40 5.65
CA GLU A 56 -7.41 -5.59 6.31
C GLU A 56 -6.48 -6.33 5.35
N LYS A 57 -6.91 -6.54 4.10
CA LYS A 57 -6.11 -7.27 3.13
C LYS A 57 -4.85 -6.50 2.70
N ILE A 58 -4.92 -5.18 2.65
CA ILE A 58 -3.73 -4.34 2.43
C ILE A 58 -2.79 -4.43 3.62
N GLY A 59 -3.33 -4.47 4.85
CA GLY A 59 -2.56 -4.74 6.06
C GLY A 59 -1.76 -6.05 5.96
N ASP A 60 -2.41 -7.14 5.54
CA ASP A 60 -1.74 -8.43 5.31
C ASP A 60 -0.61 -8.32 4.28
N LEU A 61 -0.82 -7.56 3.20
CA LEU A 61 0.19 -7.35 2.15
C LEU A 61 1.38 -6.54 2.65
N LEU A 62 1.14 -5.52 3.47
CA LEU A 62 2.19 -4.71 4.09
C LEU A 62 3.06 -5.52 5.07
N LEU A 63 2.49 -6.57 5.67
CA LEU A 63 3.18 -7.48 6.59
C LEU A 63 3.74 -8.74 5.91
N ASN A 64 3.53 -8.89 4.60
CA ASN A 64 3.91 -10.08 3.85
C ASN A 64 5.44 -10.26 3.77
N GLU A 65 5.91 -11.51 3.81
CA GLU A 65 7.34 -11.87 3.77
C GLU A 65 8.03 -11.51 2.45
N ASN A 66 7.28 -11.37 1.35
CA ASN A 66 7.81 -10.99 0.05
C ASN A 66 8.20 -9.50 -0.04
N HIS A 67 7.82 -8.68 0.96
CA HIS A 67 8.27 -7.30 1.14
C HIS A 67 8.12 -6.40 -0.12
N PHE A 68 6.90 -6.00 -0.45
CA PHE A 68 6.63 -5.08 -1.56
C PHE A 68 6.84 -3.61 -1.16
N SER A 69 7.27 -2.80 -2.13
CA SER A 69 7.10 -1.35 -2.07
C SER A 69 5.66 -1.00 -2.44
N ILE A 70 4.87 -0.53 -1.47
CA ILE A 70 3.43 -0.29 -1.64
C ILE A 70 3.13 1.20 -1.51
N LEU A 71 2.46 1.76 -2.51
CA LEU A 71 1.85 3.08 -2.48
C LEU A 71 0.33 2.95 -2.34
N ILE A 72 -0.24 3.70 -1.41
CA ILE A 72 -1.68 3.79 -1.17
C ILE A 72 -2.08 5.25 -1.30
N GLU A 73 -2.97 5.57 -2.25
CA GLU A 73 -3.56 6.88 -2.44
C GLU A 73 -5.00 6.86 -1.92
N THR A 74 -5.37 7.86 -1.11
CA THR A 74 -6.70 7.98 -0.50
C THR A 74 -7.51 9.08 -1.18
N ASN A 75 -8.84 9.05 -1.02
CA ASN A 75 -9.71 10.07 -1.59
C ASN A 75 -9.50 11.47 -0.98
N ASP A 76 -8.86 11.55 0.19
CA ASP A 76 -8.56 12.81 0.89
C ASP A 76 -7.23 13.44 0.42
N ASP A 77 -6.76 13.10 -0.78
CA ASP A 77 -5.45 13.49 -1.32
C ASP A 77 -4.27 13.11 -0.41
N LYS A 78 -4.42 12.12 0.47
CA LYS A 78 -3.29 11.59 1.27
C LYS A 78 -2.69 10.40 0.57
N TYR A 79 -1.39 10.23 0.74
CA TYR A 79 -0.69 9.01 0.35
C TYR A 79 -0.02 8.34 1.55
N LEU A 80 0.12 7.03 1.46
CA LEU A 80 0.98 6.22 2.33
C LEU A 80 1.93 5.44 1.43
N TYR A 81 3.23 5.52 1.72
CA TYR A 81 4.26 4.76 1.03
C TYR A 81 5.01 3.87 2.04
N GLN A 82 5.10 2.59 1.71
CA GLN A 82 5.89 1.61 2.45
C GLN A 82 6.97 1.07 1.51
N SER A 83 8.24 1.24 1.86
CA SER A 83 9.34 0.66 1.09
C SER A 83 9.47 -0.84 1.38
N SER A 84 9.87 -1.61 0.36
CA SER A 84 10.25 -3.03 0.47
C SER A 84 11.41 -3.28 1.45
N THR A 85 12.24 -2.27 1.71
CA THR A 85 13.43 -2.41 2.56
C THR A 85 13.14 -2.34 4.06
N VAL A 86 11.95 -1.86 4.45
CA VAL A 86 11.59 -1.64 5.85
C VAL A 86 10.61 -2.73 6.30
N LYS A 87 11.09 -3.69 7.08
CA LYS A 87 10.23 -4.69 7.72
C LYS A 87 9.42 -4.04 8.85
N ILE A 88 8.08 -4.04 8.72
CA ILE A 88 7.20 -3.67 9.83
C ILE A 88 7.28 -4.78 10.88
N PRO A 89 7.60 -4.47 12.16
CA PRO A 89 7.62 -5.47 13.22
C PRO A 89 6.22 -6.07 13.41
N SER A 90 6.12 -7.39 13.46
CA SER A 90 4.89 -8.06 13.87
C SER A 90 4.64 -7.81 15.35
N TYR A 91 3.55 -7.13 15.68
CA TYR A 91 3.11 -6.98 17.06
C TYR A 91 2.29 -8.21 17.45
N VAL A 92 2.73 -8.92 18.49
CA VAL A 92 1.86 -9.89 19.18
C VAL A 92 0.82 -9.06 19.92
N LEU A 93 -0.41 -9.04 19.40
CA LEU A 93 -1.56 -8.57 20.18
C LEU A 93 -1.59 -9.45 21.43
N ARG A 94 -1.20 -8.89 22.58
CA ARG A 94 -1.50 -9.54 23.86
C ARG A 94 -3.01 -9.38 24.02
N ASP A 95 -3.74 -10.47 23.85
CA ASP A 95 -5.12 -10.57 24.29
C ASP A 95 -5.17 -10.02 25.71
N ARG A 96 -5.97 -8.98 25.92
CA ARG A 96 -6.25 -8.48 27.26
C ARG A 96 -7.24 -9.48 27.86
N ASP A 97 -6.74 -10.30 28.77
CA ASP A 97 -7.54 -11.11 29.70
C ASP A 97 -8.60 -10.27 30.43
#